data_AF-A0A970Z408-F1
#
_entry.id   AF-A0A970Z408-F1
#
_cell.length_a   1.000
_cell.length_b   1.000
_cell.length_c   1.000
_cell.angle_alpha   90.00
_cell.angle_beta   90.00
_cell.angle_gamma   90.00
#
_symmetry.space_group_name_H-M   'P 1'
#
loop_
_entity.id
_entity.type
_entity.pdbx_description
1 polymer ?
#
loop_
_entity_poly.entity_id
_entity_poly.type
_entity_poly.pdbx_seq_one_letter_code
_entity_poly.pdbx_strand_id
1 'polypeptide(L)'
;MRWWYRRRRLVSGDEGFALISVVGTMAVLMLLVLAATIYAANNVAHSRKSQDYAAAMAAAQAGIDDFLSRLNACDTHWAAPCPGSPPELARDTWATVPGSTGGKAAQYKYSVVATPATTPGLIRIKAEGKVGISTRSVTVDLRKEGFLQFIYYTDKESSSPTVYYETYASSYPSYQKTYTVSNWSCTHYSTGCKSKEVFSGLTPTGAQACARYYYSVPPASGTRGLPTQTVTTYWKRKVGGSWVDQTPVTDTVTLTRSNGTAAASCDINFVGGDVINGPMYTKDALLLMPNNGYTGPHFKGTAETYWQATYDPPPSVDTGTLSKPWRKNGSTAAPVSSGYKPTIATRVLDMPPTNASIRDAAVSGGCLYTGPTKIVLNSDGTMNVTNGTSGAVNPGCGPGNGLGLPANGVVYVDNHTGTCPGNGKSLQTYPITNDITPYDCRAGDVFVQGTLKGQLTIASANDIIVTDDLVYHQQVWNGSSINTSVTDVLGLVAQGFVKTYHPVNSSGSNLTNVANNLEIDAAILSVDNSFTVQNYTRGNDLGTLKVRGGIYQRHRGPVGTSGGSGYLKDYVYDSRLMSMPPPFFLEPTTAPWGVVGFSE
;
A
#
# COMPACT_ATOMS: atom_id res chain seq x y z
N MET A 1 36.27 -81.92 -90.10
CA MET A 1 36.82 -82.20 -88.74
C MET A 1 36.01 -81.42 -87.73
N ARG A 2 35.48 -82.11 -86.70
CA ARG A 2 35.12 -81.65 -85.33
C ARG A 2 34.19 -80.42 -85.15
N TRP A 3 33.26 -80.31 -84.20
CA TRP A 3 32.78 -81.12 -83.08
C TRP A 3 31.40 -80.56 -82.66
N TRP A 4 30.58 -81.38 -82.00
CA TRP A 4 29.27 -81.04 -81.43
C TRP A 4 29.35 -80.01 -80.28
N TYR A 5 28.30 -79.20 -80.09
CA TYR A 5 27.60 -79.12 -78.80
C TYR A 5 26.19 -78.49 -78.93
N ARG A 6 25.18 -79.27 -78.57
CA ARG A 6 23.79 -78.85 -78.32
C ARG A 6 23.70 -78.24 -76.92
N ARG A 7 22.93 -77.16 -76.73
CA ARG A 7 22.14 -76.94 -75.51
C ARG A 7 20.83 -76.24 -75.81
N ARG A 8 19.76 -76.82 -75.23
CA ARG A 8 18.34 -76.54 -75.42
C ARG A 8 17.94 -75.20 -74.80
N ARG A 9 17.03 -74.48 -75.48
CA ARG A 9 16.17 -73.46 -74.88
C ARG A 9 15.14 -74.14 -73.98
N LEU A 10 14.99 -73.65 -72.75
CA LEU A 10 13.80 -73.80 -71.93
C LEU A 10 13.26 -72.39 -71.72
N VAL A 11 12.11 -72.11 -72.33
CA VAL A 11 11.25 -70.97 -71.98
C VAL A 11 10.14 -71.58 -71.15
N SER A 12 10.13 -71.33 -69.84
CA SER A 12 9.00 -71.65 -68.97
C SER A 12 8.08 -70.44 -68.92
N GLY A 13 6.77 -70.69 -69.09
CA GLY A 13 5.73 -69.66 -69.00
C GLY A 13 5.46 -69.24 -67.56
N ASP A 14 5.60 -67.94 -67.30
CA ASP A 14 5.25 -67.26 -66.05
C ASP A 14 3.99 -66.38 -66.21
N GLU A 15 2.96 -66.86 -66.93
CA GLU A 15 1.75 -66.05 -67.19
C GLU A 15 0.66 -66.18 -66.10
N GLY A 16 0.82 -67.05 -65.09
CA GLY A 16 -0.17 -67.26 -64.01
C GLY A 16 0.20 -66.66 -62.64
N PHE A 17 1.49 -66.61 -62.28
CA PHE A 17 1.93 -66.21 -60.94
C PHE A 17 2.07 -64.68 -60.78
N ALA A 18 2.45 -63.99 -61.86
CA ALA A 18 2.60 -62.53 -61.85
C ALA A 18 1.27 -61.83 -61.53
N LEU A 19 0.15 -62.29 -62.11
CA LEU A 19 -1.16 -61.69 -61.91
C LEU A 19 -1.68 -61.88 -60.47
N ILE A 20 -1.43 -63.06 -59.86
CA ILE A 20 -1.78 -63.33 -58.46
C ILE A 20 -0.94 -62.48 -57.49
N SER A 21 0.35 -62.27 -57.79
CA SER A 21 1.20 -61.42 -56.97
C SER A 21 0.82 -59.93 -57.04
N VAL A 22 0.41 -59.44 -58.21
CA VAL A 22 -0.05 -58.06 -58.42
C VAL A 22 -1.42 -57.83 -57.76
N VAL A 23 -2.35 -58.77 -57.88
CA VAL A 23 -3.65 -58.68 -57.19
C VAL A 23 -3.49 -58.81 -55.68
N GLY A 24 -2.59 -59.68 -55.20
CA GLY A 24 -2.28 -59.81 -53.77
C GLY A 24 -1.64 -58.55 -53.20
N THR A 25 -0.67 -57.94 -53.90
CA THR A 25 -0.06 -56.67 -53.47
C THR A 25 -1.03 -55.50 -53.55
N MET A 26 -1.88 -55.42 -54.57
CA MET A 26 -2.93 -54.41 -54.64
C MET A 26 -3.98 -54.57 -53.54
N ALA A 27 -4.36 -55.81 -53.18
CA ALA A 27 -5.27 -56.07 -52.08
C ALA A 27 -4.67 -55.63 -50.73
N VAL A 28 -3.38 -55.90 -50.50
CA VAL A 28 -2.66 -55.45 -49.31
C VAL A 28 -2.54 -53.92 -49.27
N LEU A 29 -2.24 -53.27 -50.40
CA LEU A 29 -2.20 -51.81 -50.50
C LEU A 29 -3.57 -51.17 -50.26
N MET A 30 -4.66 -51.74 -50.81
CA MET A 30 -6.02 -51.26 -50.53
C MET A 30 -6.38 -51.41 -49.05
N LEU A 31 -6.03 -52.54 -48.41
CA LEU A 31 -6.25 -52.73 -46.98
C LEU A 31 -5.47 -51.74 -46.13
N LEU A 32 -4.22 -51.42 -46.51
CA LEU A 32 -3.42 -50.38 -45.85
C LEU A 32 -4.01 -48.98 -46.01
N VAL A 33 -4.50 -48.64 -47.21
CA VAL A 33 -5.18 -47.35 -47.46
C VAL A 33 -6.49 -47.25 -46.67
N LEU A 34 -7.26 -48.34 -46.59
CA LEU A 34 -8.47 -48.42 -45.75
C LEU A 34 -8.13 -48.26 -44.26
N ALA A 35 -7.09 -48.94 -43.78
CA ALA A 35 -6.64 -48.81 -42.40
C ALA A 35 -6.17 -47.38 -42.09
N ALA A 36 -5.39 -46.76 -42.98
CA ALA A 36 -4.90 -45.40 -42.84
C ALA A 36 -6.04 -44.36 -42.88
N THR A 37 -7.05 -44.55 -43.72
CA THR A 37 -8.23 -43.66 -43.78
C THR A 37 -9.13 -43.82 -42.55
N ILE A 38 -9.34 -45.03 -42.04
CA ILE A 38 -10.06 -45.26 -40.77
C ILE A 38 -9.31 -44.63 -39.59
N TYR A 39 -7.98 -44.81 -39.53
CA TYR A 39 -7.14 -44.21 -38.51
C TYR A 39 -7.17 -42.67 -38.58
N ALA A 40 -7.06 -42.09 -39.78
CA ALA A 40 -7.15 -40.65 -39.99
C ALA A 40 -8.55 -40.11 -39.62
N ALA A 41 -9.63 -40.81 -39.97
CA ALA A 41 -11.00 -40.42 -39.62
C ALA A 41 -11.22 -40.39 -38.10
N ASN A 42 -10.68 -41.38 -37.37
CA ASN A 42 -10.73 -41.42 -35.91
C ASN A 42 -9.91 -40.30 -35.26
N ASN A 43 -8.74 -39.96 -35.81
CA ASN A 43 -7.91 -38.86 -35.33
C ASN A 43 -8.56 -37.49 -35.55
N VAL A 44 -9.32 -37.31 -36.63
CA VAL A 44 -10.10 -36.07 -36.86
C VAL A 44 -11.16 -35.88 -35.78
N ALA A 45 -11.86 -36.94 -35.38
CA ALA A 45 -12.87 -36.86 -34.32
C ALA A 45 -12.25 -36.51 -32.95
N HIS A 46 -11.09 -37.12 -32.62
CA HIS A 46 -10.36 -36.81 -31.40
C HIS A 46 -9.84 -35.37 -31.37
N SER A 47 -9.25 -34.91 -32.49
CA SER A 47 -8.76 -33.54 -32.64
C SER A 47 -9.90 -32.51 -32.52
N ARG A 48 -11.06 -32.77 -33.15
CA ARG A 48 -12.25 -31.91 -33.01
C ARG A 48 -12.76 -31.83 -31.57
N LYS A 49 -12.78 -32.94 -30.84
CA LYS A 49 -13.17 -32.94 -29.42
C LYS A 49 -12.21 -32.12 -28.57
N SER A 50 -10.91 -32.21 -28.84
CA SER A 50 -9.89 -31.39 -28.17
C SER A 50 -10.02 -29.90 -28.51
N GLN A 51 -10.33 -29.57 -29.77
CA GLN A 51 -10.58 -28.18 -30.20
C GLN A 51 -11.85 -27.61 -29.56
N ASP A 52 -12.95 -28.37 -29.56
CA ASP A 52 -14.20 -27.96 -28.93
C ASP A 52 -14.02 -27.83 -27.39
N TYR A 53 -13.17 -28.65 -26.77
CA TYR A 53 -12.77 -28.49 -25.35
C TYR A 53 -12.07 -27.16 -25.11
N ALA A 54 -10.99 -26.89 -25.85
CA ALA A 54 -10.19 -25.68 -25.67
C ALA A 54 -11.02 -24.41 -25.96
N ALA A 55 -11.89 -24.47 -26.98
CA ALA A 55 -12.79 -23.38 -27.32
C ALA A 55 -13.87 -23.14 -26.25
N ALA A 56 -14.42 -24.21 -25.63
CA ALA A 56 -15.35 -24.06 -24.50
C ALA A 56 -14.67 -23.46 -23.26
N MET A 57 -13.40 -23.81 -23.00
CA MET A 57 -12.62 -23.22 -21.91
C MET A 57 -12.32 -21.73 -22.16
N ALA A 58 -11.92 -21.37 -23.38
CA ALA A 58 -11.72 -19.98 -23.78
C ALA A 58 -13.02 -19.15 -23.70
N ALA A 59 -14.16 -19.76 -24.02
CA ALA A 59 -15.48 -19.12 -23.85
C ALA A 59 -15.80 -18.87 -22.37
N ALA A 60 -15.47 -19.82 -21.47
CA ALA A 60 -15.62 -19.61 -20.04
C ALA A 60 -14.73 -18.47 -19.52
N GLN A 61 -13.48 -18.38 -19.99
CA GLN A 61 -12.57 -17.26 -19.69
C GLN A 61 -13.12 -15.92 -20.17
N ALA A 62 -13.70 -15.85 -21.37
CA ALA A 62 -14.36 -14.63 -21.85
C ALA A 62 -15.52 -14.18 -20.95
N GLY A 63 -16.23 -15.13 -20.33
CA GLY A 63 -17.27 -14.81 -19.34
C GLY A 63 -16.72 -14.25 -18.03
N ILE A 64 -15.55 -14.73 -17.59
CA ILE A 64 -14.84 -14.17 -16.43
C ILE A 64 -14.41 -12.73 -16.73
N ASP A 65 -13.82 -12.50 -17.91
CA ASP A 65 -13.35 -11.18 -18.32
C ASP A 65 -14.50 -10.16 -18.50
N ASP A 66 -15.65 -10.57 -19.07
CA ASP A 66 -16.85 -9.72 -19.16
C ASP A 66 -17.35 -9.31 -17.76
N PHE A 67 -17.48 -10.29 -16.85
CA PHE A 67 -17.92 -10.00 -15.48
C PHE A 67 -16.94 -9.09 -14.75
N LEU A 68 -15.63 -9.37 -14.86
CA LEU A 68 -14.57 -8.58 -14.24
C LEU A 68 -14.55 -7.14 -14.78
N SER A 69 -14.73 -6.96 -16.08
CA SER A 69 -14.81 -5.63 -16.71
C SER A 69 -16.01 -4.84 -16.19
N ARG A 70 -17.17 -5.48 -16.03
CA ARG A 70 -18.38 -4.82 -15.51
C ARG A 70 -18.25 -4.48 -14.03
N LEU A 71 -17.65 -5.37 -13.25
CA LEU A 71 -17.37 -5.16 -11.84
C LEU A 71 -16.36 -4.02 -11.61
N ASN A 72 -15.36 -3.89 -12.49
CA ASN A 72 -14.44 -2.75 -12.50
C ASN A 72 -15.08 -1.43 -12.96
N ALA A 73 -16.19 -1.49 -13.70
CA ALA A 73 -16.96 -0.31 -14.08
C ALA A 73 -17.91 0.17 -12.96
N CYS A 74 -18.50 -0.75 -12.20
CA CYS A 74 -19.11 -0.41 -10.92
C CYS A 74 -19.10 -1.55 -9.90
N ASP A 75 -18.74 -1.19 -8.66
CA ASP A 75 -18.50 -2.15 -7.58
C ASP A 75 -19.72 -2.93 -7.13
N THR A 76 -20.92 -2.38 -7.30
CA THR A 76 -22.17 -3.04 -6.90
C THR A 76 -22.67 -4.05 -7.95
N HIS A 77 -21.92 -4.24 -9.04
CA HIS A 77 -22.33 -5.10 -10.15
C HIS A 77 -22.65 -6.54 -9.73
N TRP A 78 -21.97 -7.06 -8.70
CA TRP A 78 -22.25 -8.39 -8.18
C TRP A 78 -23.69 -8.55 -7.68
N ALA A 79 -24.29 -7.48 -7.12
CA ALA A 79 -25.65 -7.47 -6.60
C ALA A 79 -26.69 -7.14 -7.67
N ALA A 80 -26.43 -6.13 -8.49
CA ALA A 80 -27.35 -5.66 -9.52
C ALA A 80 -26.60 -5.02 -10.71
N PRO A 81 -27.18 -5.05 -11.93
CA PRO A 81 -26.63 -4.32 -13.07
C PRO A 81 -26.42 -2.83 -12.76
N CYS A 82 -25.29 -2.28 -13.21
CA CYS A 82 -24.94 -0.89 -12.92
C CYS A 82 -25.86 0.09 -13.67
N PRO A 83 -26.29 1.22 -13.06
CA PRO A 83 -27.11 2.21 -13.73
C PRO A 83 -26.47 2.73 -15.02
N GLY A 84 -27.19 2.68 -16.14
CA GLY A 84 -26.70 3.16 -17.44
C GLY A 84 -25.68 2.25 -18.14
N SER A 85 -25.35 1.08 -17.57
CA SER A 85 -24.48 0.10 -18.22
C SER A 85 -25.20 -0.66 -19.35
N PRO A 86 -24.47 -1.18 -20.36
CA PRO A 86 -25.05 -2.05 -21.37
C PRO A 86 -25.71 -3.30 -20.76
N PRO A 87 -26.79 -3.83 -21.36
CA PRO A 87 -27.50 -5.00 -20.84
C PRO A 87 -26.55 -6.16 -20.51
N GLU A 88 -26.77 -6.77 -19.35
CA GLU A 88 -26.06 -7.94 -18.89
C GLU A 88 -26.79 -9.19 -19.40
N LEU A 89 -26.33 -9.75 -20.52
CA LEU A 89 -26.98 -10.89 -21.18
C LEU A 89 -26.50 -12.25 -20.68
N ALA A 90 -25.38 -12.28 -19.93
CA ALA A 90 -24.64 -13.48 -19.59
C ALA A 90 -24.86 -13.97 -18.14
N ARG A 91 -25.61 -13.22 -17.32
CA ARG A 91 -25.95 -13.63 -15.96
C ARG A 91 -27.00 -14.72 -15.99
N ASP A 92 -26.62 -15.92 -15.61
CA ASP A 92 -27.45 -17.14 -15.61
C ASP A 92 -28.04 -17.54 -16.98
N THR A 93 -27.83 -16.75 -18.03
CA THR A 93 -28.30 -16.96 -19.40
C THR A 93 -27.12 -17.03 -20.39
N TRP A 94 -27.24 -17.85 -21.43
CA TRP A 94 -26.19 -18.01 -22.43
C TRP A 94 -26.09 -16.79 -23.35
N ALA A 95 -24.96 -16.11 -23.32
CA ALA A 95 -24.60 -15.05 -24.25
C ALA A 95 -23.54 -15.53 -25.25
N THR A 96 -23.58 -15.01 -26.48
CA THR A 96 -22.58 -15.36 -27.51
C THR A 96 -21.30 -14.54 -27.31
N VAL A 97 -20.13 -15.18 -27.42
CA VAL A 97 -18.83 -14.51 -27.39
C VAL A 97 -18.73 -13.55 -28.59
N PRO A 98 -18.41 -12.26 -28.38
CA PRO A 98 -18.25 -11.30 -29.48
C PRO A 98 -17.28 -11.80 -30.55
N GLY A 99 -17.68 -11.73 -31.83
CA GLY A 99 -16.89 -12.22 -32.96
C GLY A 99 -17.08 -13.71 -33.31
N SER A 100 -17.82 -14.48 -32.50
CA SER A 100 -18.17 -15.85 -32.84
C SER A 100 -19.36 -15.90 -33.82
N THR A 101 -19.23 -16.64 -34.92
CA THR A 101 -20.25 -16.74 -35.97
C THR A 101 -20.57 -18.20 -36.33
N GLY A 102 -21.79 -18.46 -36.80
CA GLY A 102 -22.24 -19.77 -37.28
C GLY A 102 -22.89 -20.69 -36.23
N GLY A 103 -23.28 -21.90 -36.65
CA GLY A 103 -24.02 -22.87 -35.82
C GLY A 103 -23.25 -23.52 -34.67
N LYS A 104 -21.96 -23.20 -34.51
CA LYS A 104 -21.10 -23.56 -33.38
C LYS A 104 -20.57 -22.30 -32.65
N ALA A 105 -21.32 -21.22 -32.66
CA ALA A 105 -20.92 -20.01 -31.95
C ALA A 105 -20.60 -20.33 -30.48
N ALA A 106 -19.47 -19.83 -30.00
CA ALA A 106 -19.05 -19.98 -28.62
C ALA A 106 -19.98 -19.15 -27.74
N GLN A 107 -20.47 -19.75 -26.68
CA GLN A 107 -21.36 -19.11 -25.72
C GLN A 107 -20.76 -19.18 -24.32
N TYR A 108 -21.09 -18.20 -23.50
CA TYR A 108 -20.70 -18.14 -22.10
C TYR A 108 -21.88 -17.72 -21.23
N LYS A 109 -21.86 -18.12 -19.97
CA LYS A 109 -22.72 -17.61 -18.92
C LYS A 109 -21.96 -17.61 -17.61
N TYR A 110 -22.35 -16.80 -16.65
CA TYR A 110 -21.78 -16.82 -15.30
C TYR A 110 -22.87 -16.69 -14.24
N SER A 111 -22.56 -17.17 -13.05
CA SER A 111 -23.42 -17.14 -11.87
C SER A 111 -22.60 -16.74 -10.64
N VAL A 112 -23.18 -15.93 -9.75
CA VAL A 112 -22.53 -15.51 -8.51
C VAL A 112 -22.80 -16.57 -7.44
N VAL A 113 -21.74 -17.19 -6.92
CA VAL A 113 -21.78 -18.32 -5.97
C VAL A 113 -21.60 -17.85 -4.53
N ALA A 114 -20.70 -16.90 -4.29
CA ALA A 114 -20.49 -16.27 -2.99
C ALA A 114 -20.35 -14.76 -3.15
N THR A 115 -20.83 -14.02 -2.16
CA THR A 115 -20.80 -12.56 -2.12
C THR A 115 -20.00 -12.08 -0.92
N PRO A 116 -19.64 -10.79 -0.87
CA PRO A 116 -18.93 -10.22 0.27
C PRO A 116 -19.71 -10.36 1.59
N ALA A 117 -21.03 -10.62 1.52
CA ALA A 117 -21.88 -10.88 2.68
C ALA A 117 -21.76 -12.30 3.23
N THR A 118 -21.45 -13.29 2.38
CA THR A 118 -21.28 -14.70 2.80
C THR A 118 -19.82 -15.08 3.01
N THR A 119 -18.89 -14.37 2.36
CA THR A 119 -17.44 -14.52 2.56
C THR A 119 -16.81 -13.14 2.55
N PRO A 120 -16.36 -12.61 3.70
CA PRO A 120 -15.83 -11.26 3.80
C PRO A 120 -14.72 -10.97 2.77
N GLY A 121 -14.91 -9.93 1.95
CA GLY A 121 -13.89 -9.43 1.02
C GLY A 121 -13.69 -10.24 -0.27
N LEU A 122 -14.59 -11.19 -0.59
CA LEU A 122 -14.46 -12.05 -1.78
C LEU A 122 -15.80 -12.22 -2.51
N ILE A 123 -15.74 -12.20 -3.85
CA ILE A 123 -16.84 -12.60 -4.73
C ILE A 123 -16.41 -13.88 -5.45
N ARG A 124 -17.17 -14.96 -5.29
CA ARG A 124 -16.95 -16.19 -6.07
C ARG A 124 -17.94 -16.25 -7.21
N ILE A 125 -17.46 -16.40 -8.43
CA ILE A 125 -18.31 -16.65 -9.59
C ILE A 125 -18.00 -18.01 -10.21
N LYS A 126 -19.01 -18.63 -10.80
CA LYS A 126 -18.86 -19.79 -11.68
C LYS A 126 -19.18 -19.36 -13.10
N ALA A 127 -18.18 -19.40 -13.98
CA ALA A 127 -18.33 -19.15 -15.41
C ALA A 127 -18.41 -20.48 -16.16
N GLU A 128 -19.36 -20.59 -17.09
CA GLU A 128 -19.56 -21.75 -17.94
C GLU A 128 -19.45 -21.34 -19.41
N GLY A 129 -18.64 -22.06 -20.19
CA GLY A 129 -18.46 -21.87 -21.62
C GLY A 129 -18.96 -23.08 -22.41
N LYS A 130 -19.59 -22.84 -23.56
CA LYS A 130 -20.17 -23.88 -24.42
C LYS A 130 -19.80 -23.66 -25.87
N VAL A 131 -19.36 -24.73 -26.53
CA VAL A 131 -19.15 -24.80 -27.98
C VAL A 131 -19.74 -26.11 -28.49
N GLY A 132 -20.80 -26.01 -29.30
CA GLY A 132 -21.56 -27.18 -29.76
C GLY A 132 -22.20 -27.94 -28.60
N ILE A 133 -21.73 -29.16 -28.33
CA ILE A 133 -22.18 -30.01 -27.20
C ILE A 133 -21.20 -30.02 -26.02
N SER A 134 -20.02 -29.43 -26.18
CA SER A 134 -18.98 -29.40 -25.15
C SER A 134 -19.22 -28.19 -24.24
N THR A 135 -19.38 -28.45 -22.94
CA THR A 135 -19.50 -27.42 -21.91
C THR A 135 -18.36 -27.57 -20.90
N ARG A 136 -17.79 -26.44 -20.46
CA ARG A 136 -16.78 -26.36 -19.41
C ARG A 136 -17.18 -25.31 -18.39
N SER A 137 -16.82 -25.55 -17.14
CA SER A 137 -17.05 -24.61 -16.05
C SER A 137 -15.74 -24.29 -15.35
N VAL A 138 -15.60 -23.06 -14.90
CA VAL A 138 -14.48 -22.60 -14.08
C VAL A 138 -15.06 -21.75 -12.97
N THR A 139 -14.65 -22.01 -11.74
CA THR A 139 -15.00 -21.19 -10.59
C THR A 139 -13.82 -20.30 -10.23
N VAL A 140 -14.06 -18.99 -10.15
CA VAL A 140 -13.02 -18.02 -9.80
C VAL A 140 -13.40 -17.18 -8.60
N ASP A 141 -12.38 -16.90 -7.82
CA ASP A 141 -12.45 -15.98 -6.70
C ASP A 141 -11.97 -14.61 -7.17
N LEU A 142 -12.82 -13.60 -6.99
CA LEU A 142 -12.56 -12.21 -7.32
C LEU A 142 -12.44 -11.41 -6.02
N ARG A 143 -11.40 -10.60 -5.95
CA ARG A 143 -11.16 -9.71 -4.81
C ARG A 143 -10.62 -8.38 -5.34
N LYS A 144 -10.99 -7.28 -4.69
CA LYS A 144 -10.32 -6.00 -4.92
C LYS A 144 -8.89 -6.07 -4.44
N GLU A 145 -7.98 -5.51 -5.21
CA GLU A 145 -6.63 -5.30 -4.73
C GLU A 145 -6.64 -4.35 -3.53
N GLY A 146 -6.44 -4.91 -2.33
CA GLY A 146 -6.48 -4.17 -1.07
C GLY A 146 -5.09 -3.78 -0.59
N PHE A 147 -5.02 -2.84 0.36
CA PHE A 147 -3.76 -2.51 1.04
C PHE A 147 -3.06 -3.76 1.62
N LEU A 148 -3.87 -4.70 2.12
CA LEU A 148 -3.46 -5.92 2.82
C LEU A 148 -2.57 -6.89 2.05
N GLN A 149 -2.37 -6.69 0.73
CA GLN A 149 -1.43 -7.46 -0.07
C GLN A 149 0.03 -6.97 0.04
N PHE A 150 0.26 -5.83 0.68
CA PHE A 150 1.57 -5.20 0.80
C PHE A 150 2.05 -5.16 2.26
N ILE A 151 3.37 -5.23 2.48
CA ILE A 151 3.98 -4.81 3.75
C ILE A 151 4.05 -3.29 3.86
N TYR A 152 4.07 -2.60 2.72
CA TYR A 152 4.26 -1.16 2.71
C TYR A 152 3.44 -0.54 1.58
N TYR A 153 2.52 0.34 1.95
CA TYR A 153 1.80 1.23 1.05
C TYR A 153 2.04 2.68 1.51
N THR A 154 2.35 3.56 0.55
CA THR A 154 2.21 5.00 0.80
C THR A 154 1.55 5.74 -0.36
N ASP A 155 0.73 6.75 -0.05
CA ASP A 155 0.27 7.73 -1.05
C ASP A 155 1.41 8.71 -1.39
N LYS A 156 2.17 9.16 -0.38
CA LYS A 156 3.25 10.14 -0.52
C LYS A 156 4.53 9.66 0.17
N GLU A 157 5.66 9.74 -0.52
CA GLU A 157 6.98 9.31 -0.01
C GLU A 157 7.70 10.42 0.79
N SER A 158 7.03 11.54 0.99
CA SER A 158 7.51 12.65 1.81
C SER A 158 6.83 12.70 3.17
N SER A 159 7.56 13.26 4.15
CA SER A 159 7.09 13.49 5.50
C SER A 159 5.79 14.29 5.50
N SER A 160 4.91 13.99 6.44
CA SER A 160 3.72 14.80 6.60
C SER A 160 4.06 16.22 7.04
N PRO A 161 3.21 17.21 6.68
CA PRO A 161 3.29 18.58 7.18
C PRO A 161 3.39 18.68 8.70
N THR A 162 2.63 17.84 9.38
CA THR A 162 2.50 17.86 10.83
C THR A 162 3.75 17.30 11.49
N VAL A 163 4.32 16.19 10.99
CA VAL A 163 5.60 15.65 11.48
C VAL A 163 6.74 16.65 11.25
N TYR A 164 6.76 17.29 10.08
CA TYR A 164 7.73 18.34 9.77
C TYR A 164 7.64 19.47 10.80
N TYR A 165 6.43 19.94 11.10
CA TYR A 165 6.21 21.00 12.07
C TYR A 165 6.59 20.57 13.50
N GLU A 166 6.14 19.41 13.96
CA GLU A 166 6.50 18.83 15.27
C GLU A 166 8.03 18.73 15.44
N THR A 167 8.76 18.40 14.37
CA THR A 167 10.22 18.22 14.40
C THR A 167 10.98 19.55 14.35
N TYR A 168 10.59 20.47 13.47
CA TYR A 168 11.41 21.63 13.09
C TYR A 168 10.84 22.98 13.52
N ALA A 169 9.63 23.07 14.08
CA ALA A 169 9.05 24.33 14.53
C ALA A 169 9.94 25.07 15.55
N SER A 170 10.67 24.34 16.40
CA SER A 170 11.62 24.93 17.36
C SER A 170 12.89 25.53 16.72
N SER A 171 13.19 25.18 15.46
CA SER A 171 14.33 25.69 14.68
C SER A 171 13.96 26.90 13.80
N TYR A 172 12.67 27.25 13.72
CA TYR A 172 12.17 28.47 13.10
C TYR A 172 11.58 29.46 14.13
N PRO A 173 12.25 29.78 15.26
CA PRO A 173 11.91 31.00 15.97
C PRO A 173 12.22 32.13 15.01
N SER A 174 11.21 32.95 14.66
CA SER A 174 11.29 34.19 13.87
C SER A 174 12.71 34.47 13.35
N TYR A 175 13.02 34.03 12.12
CA TYR A 175 14.37 34.10 11.55
C TYR A 175 14.86 35.56 11.51
N GLN A 176 15.50 36.04 12.60
CA GLN A 176 16.10 37.36 12.69
C GLN A 176 17.51 37.31 12.09
N LYS A 177 17.61 37.19 10.76
CA LYS A 177 18.91 37.36 10.12
C LYS A 177 19.27 38.83 10.07
N THR A 178 20.30 39.21 10.82
CA THR A 178 20.86 40.57 10.80
C THR A 178 21.79 40.68 9.59
N TYR A 179 21.34 41.27 8.50
CA TYR A 179 22.25 41.68 7.43
C TYR A 179 22.85 43.04 7.78
N THR A 180 24.18 43.17 7.72
CA THR A 180 24.83 44.48 7.69
C THR A 180 24.87 44.88 6.21
N VAL A 181 23.95 45.74 5.79
CA VAL A 181 23.93 46.19 4.39
C VAL A 181 25.08 47.18 4.20
N SER A 182 26.13 46.77 3.49
CA SER A 182 27.11 47.70 2.93
C SER A 182 26.60 48.17 1.57
N ASN A 183 25.98 49.36 1.60
CA ASN A 183 25.63 50.25 0.48
C ASN A 183 24.33 50.02 -0.32
N TRP A 184 23.76 51.18 -0.64
CA TRP A 184 22.48 51.54 -1.29
C TRP A 184 21.20 51.22 -0.49
N SER A 185 20.42 52.17 0.02
CA SER A 185 20.27 53.61 -0.23
C SER A 185 19.72 54.33 1.01
N CYS A 186 20.59 55.09 1.69
CA CYS A 186 20.16 56.11 2.65
C CYS A 186 20.00 57.45 1.90
N THR A 187 18.80 57.78 1.44
CA THR A 187 18.53 59.06 0.77
C THR A 187 17.91 60.14 1.67
N HIS A 188 17.89 59.98 3.00
CA HIS A 188 17.53 61.10 3.89
C HIS A 188 18.37 61.11 5.18
N TYR A 189 19.26 62.10 5.23
CA TYR A 189 20.09 62.59 6.34
C TYR A 189 21.43 61.89 6.62
N SER A 190 22.42 62.76 6.85
CA SER A 190 23.86 62.56 6.95
C SER A 190 24.29 61.70 8.14
N THR A 191 25.36 60.93 7.92
CA THR A 191 26.24 60.26 8.89
C THR A 191 25.64 59.14 9.78
N GLY A 192 25.94 57.88 9.43
CA GLY A 192 26.11 56.79 10.42
C GLY A 192 24.94 55.84 10.70
N CYS A 193 24.03 55.57 9.78
CA CYS A 193 22.94 54.60 10.02
C CYS A 193 23.41 53.13 9.89
N LYS A 194 23.37 52.37 10.98
CA LYS A 194 23.25 50.90 10.94
C LYS A 194 21.74 50.59 10.91
N SER A 195 21.27 49.78 9.95
CA SER A 195 19.90 49.24 9.93
C SER A 195 19.92 47.75 10.28
N LYS A 196 18.90 47.27 11.00
CA LYS A 196 18.66 45.83 11.24
C LYS A 196 17.31 45.49 10.62
N GLU A 197 17.31 44.63 9.62
CA GLU A 197 16.09 44.00 9.12
C GLU A 197 15.65 42.92 10.12
N VAL A 198 14.40 43.00 10.55
CA VAL A 198 13.77 42.01 11.41
C VAL A 198 12.59 41.44 10.63
N PHE A 199 12.67 40.17 10.27
CA PHE A 199 11.55 39.44 9.67
C PHE A 199 10.64 38.93 10.80
N SER A 200 9.34 39.22 10.73
CA SER A 200 8.33 38.62 11.60
C SER A 200 7.27 37.94 10.73
N GLY A 201 6.74 36.80 11.17
CA GLY A 201 5.70 36.05 10.44
C GLY A 201 6.18 35.04 9.38
N LEU A 202 7.49 34.72 9.31
CA LEU A 202 7.99 33.60 8.50
C LEU A 202 7.66 32.25 9.16
N THR A 203 6.41 31.82 9.08
CA THR A 203 6.07 30.41 9.28
C THR A 203 5.47 29.90 7.98
N PRO A 204 6.22 29.16 7.15
CA PRO A 204 5.54 28.35 6.15
C PRO A 204 4.60 27.44 6.94
N THR A 205 3.32 27.42 6.57
CA THR A 205 2.49 26.31 7.04
C THR A 205 3.24 25.03 6.66
N GLY A 206 3.40 24.07 7.56
CA GLY A 206 4.12 22.82 7.26
C GLY A 206 3.57 22.16 5.97
N ALA A 207 2.29 22.42 5.67
CA ALA A 207 1.62 22.02 4.44
C ALA A 207 2.27 22.63 3.20
N GLN A 208 2.56 23.94 3.18
CA GLN A 208 3.25 24.60 2.06
C GLN A 208 4.72 24.20 1.92
N ALA A 209 5.39 23.84 3.02
CA ALA A 209 6.77 23.37 2.99
C ALA A 209 6.91 21.99 2.32
N CYS A 210 5.98 21.07 2.60
CA CYS A 210 6.01 19.71 2.04
C CYS A 210 5.10 19.49 0.81
N ALA A 211 4.13 20.38 0.53
CA ALA A 211 3.20 20.29 -0.61
C ALA A 211 3.87 20.11 -1.98
N ARG A 212 5.05 20.68 -2.16
CA ARG A 212 5.81 20.62 -3.42
C ARG A 212 6.68 19.36 -3.57
N TYR A 213 6.64 18.46 -2.59
CA TYR A 213 7.30 17.15 -2.61
C TYR A 213 6.29 16.01 -2.87
N TYR A 214 5.00 16.31 -3.03
CA TYR A 214 3.96 15.34 -3.35
C TYR A 214 3.81 15.23 -4.87
N TYR A 215 4.05 14.04 -5.44
CA TYR A 215 3.90 13.82 -6.88
C TYR A 215 2.46 13.45 -7.28
N SER A 216 1.46 13.64 -6.41
CA SER A 216 0.08 13.31 -6.73
C SER A 216 -0.54 14.39 -7.62
N VAL A 217 -0.77 14.05 -8.90
CA VAL A 217 -1.47 14.81 -9.97
C VAL A 217 -0.52 15.74 -10.77
N PRO A 218 -0.63 15.81 -12.13
CA PRO A 218 0.24 16.67 -12.97
C PRO A 218 0.35 18.04 -12.31
N PRO A 219 1.56 18.62 -12.15
CA PRO A 219 1.64 19.91 -11.50
C PRO A 219 0.73 20.87 -12.26
N ALA A 220 -0.25 21.44 -11.56
CA ALA A 220 -0.82 22.70 -11.98
C ALA A 220 0.35 23.70 -11.99
N SER A 221 1.02 23.79 -13.15
CA SER A 221 2.09 24.74 -13.47
C SER A 221 2.98 25.14 -12.28
N GLY A 222 3.91 24.29 -11.88
CA GLY A 222 4.82 24.63 -10.78
C GLY A 222 6.00 23.70 -10.66
N THR A 223 7.17 24.15 -11.12
CA THR A 223 8.46 23.47 -10.89
C THR A 223 8.69 23.28 -9.39
N ARG A 224 9.36 22.18 -9.02
CA ARG A 224 9.90 21.92 -7.68
C ARG A 224 10.74 23.12 -7.20
N GLY A 225 10.20 23.97 -6.33
CA GLY A 225 10.86 25.17 -5.82
C GLY A 225 10.43 25.50 -4.38
N LEU A 226 11.20 26.32 -3.67
CA LEU A 226 10.86 26.77 -2.30
C LEU A 226 9.59 27.64 -2.31
N PRO A 227 8.73 27.59 -1.27
CA PRO A 227 7.54 28.44 -1.22
C PRO A 227 7.95 29.92 -1.33
N THR A 228 7.29 30.66 -2.21
CA THR A 228 7.31 32.12 -2.18
C THR A 228 6.47 32.54 -0.98
N GLN A 229 7.07 33.22 -0.01
CA GLN A 229 6.35 33.68 1.19
C GLN A 229 6.31 35.21 1.21
N THR A 230 5.14 35.76 1.49
CA THR A 230 5.00 37.17 1.83
C THR A 230 5.43 37.34 3.29
N VAL A 231 6.41 38.20 3.53
CA VAL A 231 6.98 38.46 4.84
C VAL A 231 6.75 39.91 5.19
N THR A 232 6.32 40.17 6.42
CA THR A 232 6.33 41.54 6.94
C THR A 232 7.73 41.84 7.47
N THR A 233 8.41 42.76 6.80
CA THR A 233 9.73 43.24 7.21
C THR A 233 9.59 44.46 8.11
N TYR A 234 10.34 44.45 9.21
CA TYR A 234 10.46 45.60 10.11
C TYR A 234 11.86 46.15 9.99
N TRP A 235 11.95 47.45 9.78
CA TRP A 235 13.22 48.17 9.79
C TRP A 235 13.41 48.80 11.17
N LYS A 236 14.57 48.59 11.79
CA LYS A 236 14.99 49.36 12.97
C LYS A 236 16.09 50.34 12.60
N ARG A 237 15.93 51.61 13.00
CA ARG A 237 16.96 52.65 12.88
C ARG A 237 17.58 52.92 14.26
N LYS A 238 18.88 53.17 14.33
CA LYS A 238 19.54 53.60 15.57
C LYS A 238 19.44 55.12 15.73
N VAL A 239 18.81 55.62 16.80
CA VAL A 239 18.72 57.05 17.15
C VAL A 239 19.23 57.23 18.58
N GLY A 240 20.24 58.07 18.77
CA GLY A 240 20.82 58.33 20.10
C GLY A 240 21.41 57.10 20.82
N GLY A 241 21.86 56.07 20.07
CA GLY A 241 22.40 54.83 20.65
C GLY A 241 21.38 53.71 20.85
N SER A 242 20.08 53.98 20.74
CA SER A 242 19.00 52.99 20.88
C SER A 242 18.34 52.67 19.54
N TRP A 243 17.85 51.44 19.38
CA TRP A 243 17.14 50.99 18.19
C TRP A 243 15.66 51.37 18.28
N VAL A 244 15.14 52.04 17.26
CA VAL A 244 13.75 52.50 17.17
C VAL A 244 13.09 51.87 15.95
N ASP A 245 11.86 51.39 16.12
CA ASP A 245 11.10 50.71 15.07
C ASP A 245 10.60 51.71 14.01
N GLN A 246 10.53 51.27 12.75
CA GLN A 246 9.92 52.02 11.64
C GLN A 246 8.60 51.35 11.22
N THR A 247 7.84 52.06 10.38
CA THR A 247 6.60 51.56 9.77
C THR A 247 6.83 50.21 9.07
N PRO A 248 5.98 49.20 9.29
CA PRO A 248 6.13 47.89 8.66
C PRO A 248 6.02 47.99 7.13
N VAL A 249 6.89 47.29 6.40
CA VAL A 249 6.77 47.12 4.95
C VAL A 249 6.51 45.64 4.67
N THR A 250 5.37 45.35 4.06
CA THR A 250 5.05 44.00 3.59
C THR A 250 5.78 43.75 2.27
N ASP A 251 6.66 42.75 2.24
CA ASP A 251 7.46 42.42 1.06
C ASP A 251 7.34 40.94 0.71
N THR A 252 7.52 40.56 -0.55
CA THR A 252 7.41 39.17 -0.99
C THR A 252 8.80 38.56 -1.20
N VAL A 253 9.20 37.64 -0.31
CA VAL A 253 10.53 37.02 -0.35
C VAL A 253 10.45 35.63 -0.98
N THR A 254 11.21 35.42 -2.05
CA THR A 254 11.45 34.08 -2.59
C THR A 254 12.61 33.45 -1.83
N LEU A 255 12.34 32.41 -1.04
CA LEU A 255 13.41 31.67 -0.37
C LEU A 255 14.27 30.97 -1.43
N THR A 256 15.59 31.18 -1.42
CA THR A 256 16.55 30.46 -2.27
C THR A 256 17.40 29.50 -1.42
N ARG A 257 17.82 28.40 -2.05
CA ARG A 257 18.45 27.22 -1.42
C ARG A 257 19.82 27.50 -0.76
N SER A 258 20.36 28.73 -0.85
CA SER A 258 21.74 29.07 -0.51
C SER A 258 21.94 29.74 0.86
N ASN A 259 20.90 30.00 1.65
CA ASN A 259 21.04 30.68 2.94
C ASN A 259 20.98 29.74 4.15
N GLY A 260 22.03 28.93 4.32
CA GLY A 260 22.58 28.59 5.63
C GLY A 260 21.75 27.67 6.52
N THR A 261 21.67 26.40 6.14
CA THR A 261 21.76 25.15 6.93
C THR A 261 20.92 24.09 6.20
N ALA A 262 21.37 22.85 6.24
CA ALA A 262 20.71 21.68 5.67
C ALA A 262 19.39 21.33 6.40
N ALA A 263 18.54 22.33 6.64
CA ALA A 263 17.26 22.20 7.32
C ALA A 263 16.22 21.62 6.35
N ALA A 264 16.06 20.32 6.46
CA ALA A 264 14.80 19.59 6.30
C ALA A 264 14.18 19.57 4.89
N SER A 265 14.74 18.73 4.02
CA SER A 265 13.96 18.22 2.88
C SER A 265 12.83 17.33 3.43
N CYS A 266 11.58 17.55 3.02
CA CYS A 266 10.49 16.61 3.31
C CYS A 266 10.70 15.24 2.63
N ASP A 267 11.70 15.11 1.77
CA ASP A 267 12.16 13.83 1.22
C ASP A 267 12.74 12.92 2.29
N ILE A 268 12.20 11.70 2.38
CA ILE A 268 12.74 10.63 3.21
C ILE A 268 13.43 9.63 2.29
N ASN A 269 14.65 9.23 2.65
CA ASN A 269 15.44 8.29 1.84
C ASN A 269 15.15 6.84 2.26
N PHE A 270 15.04 5.95 1.29
CA PHE A 270 15.37 4.54 1.50
C PHE A 270 16.87 4.37 1.43
N VAL A 271 17.47 4.03 2.56
CA VAL A 271 18.92 4.08 2.74
C VAL A 271 19.51 2.69 2.52
N GLY A 272 20.76 2.64 2.04
CA GLY A 272 21.56 1.43 2.03
C GLY A 272 21.54 0.73 3.40
N GLY A 273 21.09 -0.53 3.41
CA GLY A 273 20.88 -1.33 4.63
C GLY A 273 19.41 -1.49 5.05
N ASP A 274 18.48 -0.65 4.55
CA ASP A 274 17.04 -0.88 4.75
C ASP A 274 16.63 -2.20 4.07
N VAL A 275 15.88 -3.05 4.78
CA VAL A 275 15.31 -4.30 4.23
C VAL A 275 13.79 -4.24 4.33
N ILE A 276 13.11 -4.41 3.20
CA ILE A 276 11.65 -4.54 3.14
C ILE A 276 11.33 -5.97 2.72
N ASN A 277 10.82 -6.77 3.64
CA ASN A 277 10.57 -8.18 3.41
C ASN A 277 9.11 -8.46 3.02
N GLY A 278 8.79 -8.13 1.76
CA GLY A 278 7.51 -8.45 1.12
C GLY A 278 7.12 -7.46 0.03
N PRO A 279 5.92 -7.61 -0.54
CA PRO A 279 5.40 -6.71 -1.59
C PRO A 279 5.20 -5.29 -1.08
N MET A 280 5.56 -4.28 -1.86
CA MET A 280 5.31 -2.87 -1.53
C MET A 280 4.78 -2.08 -2.72
N TYR A 281 4.02 -1.04 -2.41
CA TYR A 281 3.46 -0.10 -3.37
C TYR A 281 3.64 1.33 -2.87
N THR A 282 3.94 2.26 -3.76
CA THR A 282 3.88 3.69 -3.47
C THR A 282 3.21 4.42 -4.62
N LYS A 283 2.30 5.36 -4.32
CA LYS A 283 1.76 6.22 -5.37
C LYS A 283 2.73 7.33 -5.79
N ASP A 284 3.82 7.49 -5.03
CA ASP A 284 4.85 8.51 -5.20
C ASP A 284 6.22 7.88 -5.57
N ALA A 285 7.16 8.73 -5.96
CA ALA A 285 8.51 8.37 -6.39
C ALA A 285 9.42 8.03 -5.18
N LEU A 286 9.88 6.78 -5.14
CA LEU A 286 10.88 6.31 -4.17
C LEU A 286 12.18 7.12 -4.28
N LEU A 287 12.72 7.62 -3.17
CA LEU A 287 14.06 8.22 -3.14
C LEU A 287 15.06 7.25 -2.52
N LEU A 288 16.04 6.79 -3.29
CA LEU A 288 17.05 5.84 -2.84
C LEU A 288 18.38 6.55 -2.55
N MET A 289 19.09 6.09 -1.53
CA MET A 289 20.41 6.59 -1.15
C MET A 289 21.36 5.43 -0.83
N PRO A 290 22.60 5.40 -1.36
CA PRO A 290 23.60 4.43 -0.97
C PRO A 290 24.09 4.71 0.45
N ASN A 291 24.47 3.65 1.18
CA ASN A 291 25.02 3.77 2.53
C ASN A 291 25.72 2.48 2.95
N ASN A 292 26.79 2.59 3.73
CA ASN A 292 27.53 1.46 4.33
C ASN A 292 27.83 0.31 3.35
N GLY A 293 28.33 0.64 2.15
CA GLY A 293 28.69 -0.34 1.12
C GLY A 293 27.51 -0.90 0.31
N TYR A 294 26.26 -0.56 0.68
CA TYR A 294 25.07 -0.88 -0.11
C TYR A 294 24.74 0.26 -1.08
N THR A 295 24.27 -0.10 -2.27
CA THR A 295 23.81 0.87 -3.29
C THR A 295 22.45 1.50 -2.95
N GLY A 296 21.70 0.91 -2.01
CA GLY A 296 20.35 1.31 -1.64
C GLY A 296 19.63 0.20 -0.84
N PRO A 297 18.30 0.27 -0.71
CA PRO A 297 17.53 -0.72 0.06
C PRO A 297 17.49 -2.10 -0.61
N HIS A 298 17.23 -3.13 0.18
CA HIS A 298 16.98 -4.50 -0.27
C HIS A 298 15.47 -4.80 -0.21
N PHE A 299 14.82 -4.81 -1.37
CA PHE A 299 13.43 -5.25 -1.52
C PHE A 299 13.40 -6.76 -1.74
N LYS A 300 12.85 -7.53 -0.79
CA LYS A 300 12.73 -9.00 -0.90
C LYS A 300 11.39 -9.48 -1.48
N GLY A 301 10.49 -8.56 -1.82
CA GLY A 301 9.28 -8.81 -2.58
C GLY A 301 9.09 -7.76 -3.67
N THR A 302 8.02 -7.87 -4.46
CA THR A 302 7.71 -6.92 -5.54
C THR A 302 7.67 -5.49 -5.02
N ALA A 303 8.26 -4.56 -5.76
CA ALA A 303 8.24 -3.14 -5.42
C ALA A 303 7.61 -2.37 -6.56
N GLU A 304 6.54 -1.65 -6.30
CA GLU A 304 5.78 -0.94 -7.31
C GLU A 304 5.67 0.55 -6.99
N THR A 305 5.71 1.40 -8.02
CA THR A 305 5.44 2.82 -7.89
C THR A 305 4.48 3.31 -8.96
N TYR A 306 3.50 4.14 -8.61
CA TYR A 306 2.61 4.81 -9.57
C TYR A 306 3.19 6.12 -10.11
N TRP A 307 4.49 6.38 -9.99
CA TRP A 307 5.14 7.55 -10.57
C TRP A 307 5.12 7.49 -12.11
N GLN A 308 4.07 8.00 -12.75
CA GLN A 308 3.85 7.85 -14.19
C GLN A 308 4.78 8.73 -15.04
N ALA A 309 4.99 8.35 -16.30
CA ALA A 309 5.72 9.15 -17.29
C ALA A 309 5.13 10.56 -17.53
N THR A 310 3.86 10.78 -17.17
CA THR A 310 3.17 12.07 -17.26
C THR A 310 3.47 13.02 -16.10
N TYR A 311 4.19 12.57 -15.07
CA TYR A 311 4.48 13.36 -13.87
C TYR A 311 5.71 14.25 -14.10
N ASP A 312 5.92 15.28 -13.28
CA ASP A 312 7.07 16.20 -13.39
C ASP A 312 7.86 16.29 -12.05
N PRO A 313 9.16 15.97 -12.05
CA PRO A 313 9.87 15.29 -13.13
C PRO A 313 9.28 13.89 -13.39
N PRO A 314 9.32 13.40 -14.65
CA PRO A 314 8.94 12.03 -14.95
C PRO A 314 10.03 11.06 -14.44
N PRO A 315 9.71 9.76 -14.30
CA PRO A 315 10.71 8.73 -14.12
C PRO A 315 11.86 8.88 -15.14
N SER A 316 13.11 8.85 -14.66
CA SER A 316 14.25 9.08 -15.53
C SER A 316 14.29 8.02 -16.63
N VAL A 317 14.36 8.47 -17.87
CA VAL A 317 14.45 7.64 -19.07
C VAL A 317 15.93 7.38 -19.34
N ASP A 318 16.37 6.12 -19.29
CA ASP A 318 17.67 5.71 -19.84
C ASP A 318 17.41 5.23 -21.27
N THR A 319 18.05 5.87 -22.26
CA THR A 319 18.02 5.48 -23.69
C THR A 319 16.63 5.19 -24.29
N GLY A 320 15.60 5.99 -23.96
CA GLY A 320 14.28 5.86 -24.57
C GLY A 320 13.38 4.74 -24.01
N THR A 321 13.76 4.12 -22.88
CA THR A 321 12.89 3.21 -22.11
C THR A 321 12.74 3.72 -20.66
N LEU A 322 11.54 3.65 -20.08
CA LEU A 322 11.28 4.01 -18.66
C LEU A 322 12.00 3.00 -17.74
N SER A 323 13.27 3.24 -17.41
CA SER A 323 14.15 2.19 -16.89
C SER A 323 14.58 2.36 -15.42
N LYS A 324 14.25 3.49 -14.78
CA LYS A 324 14.51 3.70 -13.34
C LYS A 324 13.28 4.33 -12.66
N PRO A 325 12.32 3.51 -12.22
CA PRO A 325 11.16 3.95 -11.44
C PRO A 325 11.52 4.32 -9.98
N TRP A 326 12.59 5.10 -9.80
CA TRP A 326 13.01 5.65 -8.52
C TRP A 326 13.93 6.86 -8.74
N ARG A 327 13.92 7.77 -7.76
CA ARG A 327 14.83 8.90 -7.64
C ARG A 327 16.12 8.48 -6.95
N LYS A 328 17.20 9.21 -7.25
CA LYS A 328 18.54 8.94 -6.72
C LYS A 328 19.02 10.11 -5.87
N ASN A 329 19.44 9.80 -4.65
CA ASN A 329 20.25 10.67 -3.81
C ASN A 329 21.67 10.09 -3.77
N GLY A 330 22.56 10.62 -4.60
CA GLY A 330 23.91 10.08 -4.83
C GLY A 330 24.04 9.30 -6.15
N SER A 331 25.27 9.22 -6.67
CA SER A 331 25.56 8.68 -8.02
C SER A 331 25.32 7.18 -8.15
N THR A 332 25.52 6.41 -7.08
CA THR A 332 25.41 4.95 -7.06
C THR A 332 24.06 4.44 -6.55
N ALA A 333 23.10 5.33 -6.26
CA ALA A 333 21.81 4.97 -5.70
C ALA A 333 21.02 4.00 -6.60
N ALA A 334 20.81 2.77 -6.10
CA ALA A 334 20.04 1.72 -6.75
C ALA A 334 19.60 0.66 -5.73
N PRO A 335 18.46 -0.03 -5.96
CA PRO A 335 18.11 -1.22 -5.18
C PRO A 335 19.24 -2.25 -5.20
N VAL A 336 19.40 -3.01 -4.13
CA VAL A 336 20.38 -4.10 -4.08
C VAL A 336 20.08 -5.11 -5.19
N SER A 337 21.12 -5.54 -5.92
CA SER A 337 20.98 -6.36 -7.13
C SER A 337 20.36 -7.74 -6.93
N SER A 338 20.49 -8.32 -5.73
CA SER A 338 19.87 -9.60 -5.36
C SER A 338 18.38 -9.49 -5.05
N GLY A 339 17.86 -8.26 -4.91
CA GLY A 339 16.46 -8.00 -4.61
C GLY A 339 15.63 -7.67 -5.84
N TYR A 340 14.36 -7.38 -5.60
CA TYR A 340 13.45 -6.88 -6.63
C TYR A 340 13.78 -5.43 -6.98
N LYS A 341 13.70 -5.12 -8.27
CA LYS A 341 13.79 -3.75 -8.76
C LYS A 341 12.38 -3.15 -8.78
N PRO A 342 12.21 -1.88 -8.38
CA PRO A 342 10.91 -1.23 -8.51
C PRO A 342 10.43 -1.24 -9.95
N THR A 343 9.11 -1.32 -10.15
CA THR A 343 8.44 -1.25 -11.45
C THR A 343 7.33 -0.20 -11.44
N ILE A 344 6.96 0.33 -12.60
CA ILE A 344 5.82 1.24 -12.72
C ILE A 344 4.52 0.44 -12.59
N ALA A 345 3.69 0.80 -11.61
CA ALA A 345 2.33 0.29 -11.49
C ALA A 345 1.44 0.93 -12.56
N THR A 346 0.55 0.13 -13.14
CA THR A 346 -0.49 0.62 -14.07
C THR A 346 -1.79 1.00 -13.36
N ARG A 347 -1.92 0.62 -12.09
CA ARG A 347 -3.13 0.79 -11.29
C ARG A 347 -2.93 1.82 -10.19
N VAL A 348 -4.00 2.56 -9.91
CA VAL A 348 -4.09 3.50 -8.78
C VAL A 348 -4.75 2.79 -7.62
N LEU A 349 -4.20 2.96 -6.44
CA LEU A 349 -4.85 2.61 -5.19
C LEU A 349 -4.96 3.92 -4.41
N ASP A 350 -6.17 4.42 -4.19
CA ASP A 350 -6.38 5.67 -3.45
C ASP A 350 -6.75 5.42 -1.99
N MET A 351 -6.18 6.22 -1.09
CA MET A 351 -6.56 6.19 0.32
C MET A 351 -8.05 6.51 0.51
N PRO A 352 -8.75 5.82 1.43
CA PRO A 352 -10.08 6.23 1.84
C PRO A 352 -10.02 7.64 2.45
N PRO A 353 -11.06 8.47 2.29
CA PRO A 353 -11.06 9.82 2.86
C PRO A 353 -11.27 9.80 4.38
N THR A 354 -11.97 8.79 4.91
CA THR A 354 -12.27 8.67 6.35
C THR A 354 -12.33 7.21 6.77
N ASN A 355 -12.24 6.97 8.08
CA ASN A 355 -12.51 5.67 8.72
C ASN A 355 -13.93 5.55 9.31
N ALA A 356 -14.88 6.38 8.85
CA ALA A 356 -16.23 6.44 9.41
C ALA A 356 -17.01 5.12 9.29
N SER A 357 -16.74 4.29 8.28
CA SER A 357 -17.37 2.96 8.16
C SER A 357 -17.05 2.03 9.34
N ILE A 358 -15.85 2.16 9.93
CA ILE A 358 -15.46 1.40 11.12
C ILE A 358 -16.19 1.90 12.36
N ARG A 359 -16.41 3.22 12.44
CA ARG A 359 -17.24 3.83 13.50
C ARG A 359 -18.66 3.28 13.46
N ASP A 360 -19.26 3.20 12.26
CA ASP A 360 -20.61 2.67 12.09
C ASP A 360 -20.69 1.18 12.46
N ALA A 361 -19.66 0.40 12.11
CA ALA A 361 -19.54 -0.99 12.55
C ALA A 361 -19.42 -1.11 14.08
N ALA A 362 -18.65 -0.24 14.73
CA ALA A 362 -18.53 -0.20 16.19
C ALA A 362 -19.89 0.09 16.86
N VAL A 363 -20.68 1.01 16.30
CA VAL A 363 -22.05 1.29 16.79
C VAL A 363 -22.96 0.07 16.62
N SER A 364 -22.87 -0.63 15.48
CA SER A 364 -23.77 -1.74 15.12
C SER A 364 -23.52 -3.06 15.88
N GLY A 365 -22.39 -3.21 16.57
CA GLY A 365 -22.11 -4.42 17.35
C GLY A 365 -20.72 -4.54 17.94
N GLY A 366 -19.97 -3.43 17.98
CA GLY A 366 -18.63 -3.37 18.55
C GLY A 366 -18.57 -2.47 19.78
N CYS A 367 -17.38 -2.00 20.11
CA CYS A 367 -17.17 -1.05 21.21
C CYS A 367 -16.88 0.34 20.69
N LEU A 368 -17.72 1.30 21.07
CA LEU A 368 -17.49 2.73 20.83
C LEU A 368 -17.14 3.42 22.16
N TYR A 369 -15.94 3.97 22.21
CA TYR A 369 -15.45 4.83 23.29
C TYR A 369 -15.38 6.28 22.81
N THR A 370 -15.36 7.24 23.73
CA THR A 370 -15.11 8.65 23.39
C THR A 370 -13.98 9.21 24.22
N GLY A 371 -13.18 10.07 23.63
CA GLY A 371 -11.99 10.67 24.21
C GLY A 371 -10.85 9.66 24.38
N PRO A 372 -9.74 10.10 24.98
CA PRO A 372 -8.54 9.29 25.09
C PRO A 372 -8.80 7.96 25.81
N THR A 373 -8.34 6.88 25.21
CA THR A 373 -8.61 5.52 25.68
C THR A 373 -7.33 4.70 25.67
N LYS A 374 -6.98 4.07 26.80
CA LYS A 374 -5.92 3.08 26.88
C LYS A 374 -6.51 1.68 26.80
N ILE A 375 -5.97 0.85 25.91
CA ILE A 375 -6.37 -0.54 25.69
C ILE A 375 -5.14 -1.43 25.91
N VAL A 376 -5.25 -2.38 26.82
CA VAL A 376 -4.22 -3.42 27.03
C VAL A 376 -4.83 -4.75 26.63
N LEU A 377 -4.26 -5.39 25.61
CA LEU A 377 -4.70 -6.70 25.13
C LEU A 377 -4.04 -7.81 25.97
N ASN A 378 -4.83 -8.80 26.36
CA ASN A 378 -4.39 -9.89 27.21
C ASN A 378 -4.31 -11.21 26.42
N SER A 379 -3.29 -12.00 26.74
CA SER A 379 -3.02 -13.33 26.15
C SER A 379 -4.19 -14.33 26.26
N ASP A 380 -5.15 -14.11 27.17
CA ASP A 380 -6.32 -14.97 27.37
C ASP A 380 -7.47 -14.69 26.39
N GLY A 381 -7.36 -13.64 25.55
CA GLY A 381 -8.42 -13.20 24.64
C GLY A 381 -9.35 -12.15 25.24
N THR A 382 -8.91 -11.47 26.30
CA THR A 382 -9.60 -10.31 26.88
C THR A 382 -8.81 -9.02 26.65
N MET A 383 -9.40 -7.89 27.00
CA MET A 383 -8.78 -6.57 27.00
C MET A 383 -9.10 -5.80 28.28
N ASN A 384 -8.17 -4.96 28.71
CA ASN A 384 -8.38 -3.99 29.77
C ASN A 384 -8.51 -2.60 29.13
N VAL A 385 -9.59 -1.89 29.43
CA VAL A 385 -9.86 -0.57 28.88
C VAL A 385 -9.90 0.46 30.01
N THR A 386 -9.01 1.44 29.91
CA THR A 386 -9.02 2.63 30.76
C THR A 386 -9.43 3.82 29.92
N ASN A 387 -10.56 4.43 30.24
CA ASN A 387 -11.03 5.64 29.59
C ASN A 387 -11.36 6.69 30.66
N GLY A 388 -10.85 7.92 30.49
CA GLY A 388 -11.08 9.02 31.44
C GLY A 388 -12.41 9.73 31.24
N THR A 389 -13.06 9.56 30.08
CA THR A 389 -14.29 10.21 29.64
C THR A 389 -15.39 9.18 29.40
N SER A 390 -16.64 9.49 29.74
CA SER A 390 -17.74 8.53 29.61
C SER A 390 -17.94 8.09 28.16
N GLY A 391 -17.71 6.81 27.87
CA GLY A 391 -18.01 6.24 26.57
C GLY A 391 -18.23 4.74 26.67
N ALA A 392 -19.49 4.32 26.72
CA ALA A 392 -19.89 2.97 26.33
C ALA A 392 -21.27 3.08 25.68
N VAL A 393 -21.41 2.63 24.43
CA VAL A 393 -22.70 2.64 23.70
C VAL A 393 -23.34 1.24 23.68
N ASN A 394 -22.55 0.17 23.79
CA ASN A 394 -23.02 -1.22 23.72
C ASN A 394 -22.74 -2.01 25.02
N PRO A 395 -23.61 -2.99 25.38
CA PRO A 395 -23.38 -3.87 26.52
C PRO A 395 -22.03 -4.61 26.42
N GLY A 396 -21.23 -4.61 27.48
CA GLY A 396 -19.91 -5.27 27.52
C GLY A 396 -18.72 -4.42 27.09
N CYS A 397 -18.94 -3.17 26.66
CA CYS A 397 -17.90 -2.23 26.24
C CYS A 397 -17.66 -1.11 27.25
N GLY A 398 -17.83 -1.39 28.55
CA GLY A 398 -17.52 -0.43 29.62
C GLY A 398 -16.02 -0.39 29.91
N PRO A 399 -15.48 0.70 30.50
CA PRO A 399 -14.12 0.68 31.04
C PRO A 399 -14.02 -0.38 32.14
N GLY A 400 -12.90 -1.11 32.18
CA GLY A 400 -12.72 -2.22 33.10
C GLY A 400 -11.60 -3.17 32.68
N ASN A 401 -11.41 -4.22 33.48
CA ASN A 401 -10.41 -5.25 33.25
C ASN A 401 -11.09 -6.57 32.87
N GLY A 402 -10.42 -7.36 32.02
CA GLY A 402 -10.91 -8.69 31.61
C GLY A 402 -12.14 -8.65 30.71
N LEU A 403 -12.31 -7.59 29.92
CA LEU A 403 -13.41 -7.45 28.98
C LEU A 403 -13.17 -8.40 27.80
N GLY A 404 -14.17 -9.19 27.41
CA GLY A 404 -14.05 -9.97 26.16
C GLY A 404 -13.88 -9.06 24.94
N LEU A 405 -13.25 -9.58 23.88
CA LEU A 405 -13.22 -8.88 22.61
C LEU A 405 -14.65 -8.66 22.08
N PRO A 406 -14.94 -7.53 21.43
CA PRO A 406 -16.27 -7.26 20.85
C PRO A 406 -16.66 -8.35 19.83
N ALA A 407 -17.94 -8.70 19.78
CA ALA A 407 -18.44 -9.81 18.96
C ALA A 407 -18.20 -9.62 17.45
N ASN A 408 -18.27 -8.39 16.96
CA ASN A 408 -17.94 -8.05 15.58
C ASN A 408 -16.44 -7.75 15.36
N GLY A 409 -15.62 -7.82 16.41
CA GLY A 409 -14.18 -7.57 16.36
C GLY A 409 -13.79 -6.10 16.16
N VAL A 410 -14.66 -5.13 16.46
CA VAL A 410 -14.36 -3.69 16.25
C VAL A 410 -14.37 -2.89 17.55
N VAL A 411 -13.29 -2.13 17.77
CA VAL A 411 -13.21 -1.05 18.75
C VAL A 411 -12.97 0.25 18.01
N TYR A 412 -13.79 1.27 18.27
CA TYR A 412 -13.61 2.61 17.75
C TYR A 412 -13.55 3.62 18.89
N VAL A 413 -12.65 4.60 18.80
CA VAL A 413 -12.53 5.68 19.77
C VAL A 413 -12.77 7.02 19.08
N ASP A 414 -13.87 7.68 19.44
CA ASP A 414 -14.30 8.95 18.86
C ASP A 414 -13.80 10.14 19.69
N ASN A 415 -13.83 11.34 19.11
CA ASN A 415 -13.51 12.56 19.85
C ASN A 415 -14.55 12.82 20.94
N HIS A 416 -14.10 13.29 22.10
CA HIS A 416 -14.97 13.68 23.20
C HIS A 416 -15.39 15.15 23.08
N THR A 417 -16.69 15.43 23.22
CA THR A 417 -17.24 16.78 23.08
C THR A 417 -17.37 17.54 24.41
N GLY A 418 -17.14 16.87 25.54
CA GLY A 418 -17.28 17.45 26.88
C GLY A 418 -16.03 18.19 27.40
N THR A 419 -16.08 18.55 28.68
CA THR A 419 -14.94 19.17 29.37
C THR A 419 -13.94 18.11 29.80
N CYS A 420 -12.65 18.42 29.66
CA CYS A 420 -11.61 17.50 30.05
C CYS A 420 -11.62 17.22 31.56
N PRO A 421 -11.62 15.95 32.00
CA PRO A 421 -11.52 15.60 33.40
C PRO A 421 -10.10 15.86 33.94
N GLY A 422 -9.96 16.61 35.04
CA GLY A 422 -8.68 16.87 35.72
C GLY A 422 -7.81 17.98 35.09
N ASN A 423 -6.53 18.09 35.53
CA ASN A 423 -5.57 19.17 35.25
C ASN A 423 -5.12 19.30 33.76
N GLY A 424 -5.95 18.97 32.78
CA GLY A 424 -5.62 19.09 31.35
C GLY A 424 -4.75 17.96 30.77
N LYS A 425 -4.73 16.78 31.40
CA LYS A 425 -4.07 15.57 30.85
C LYS A 425 -5.02 14.78 29.95
N SER A 426 -4.50 14.11 28.93
CA SER A 426 -5.27 13.35 27.94
C SER A 426 -5.89 12.08 28.53
N LEU A 427 -5.05 11.29 29.19
CA LEU A 427 -5.46 10.29 30.19
C LEU A 427 -4.74 10.70 31.47
N GLN A 428 -5.27 10.48 32.67
CA GLN A 428 -4.57 10.84 33.92
C GLN A 428 -3.13 10.25 34.04
N THR A 429 -2.77 9.35 33.13
CA THR A 429 -1.44 8.78 32.87
C THR A 429 -0.59 9.52 31.82
N TYR A 430 -1.17 10.10 30.76
CA TYR A 430 -0.45 10.70 29.63
C TYR A 430 -0.76 12.20 29.46
N PRO A 431 0.26 13.05 29.22
CA PRO A 431 1.69 12.72 29.19
C PRO A 431 2.20 12.31 30.58
N ILE A 432 3.25 11.49 30.59
CA ILE A 432 3.99 11.18 31.83
C ILE A 432 4.74 12.43 32.30
N THR A 433 5.18 12.44 33.56
CA THR A 433 5.92 13.58 34.12
C THR A 433 7.16 13.88 33.27
N ASN A 434 7.34 15.17 32.93
CA ASN A 434 8.42 15.73 32.09
C ASN A 434 8.36 15.42 30.59
N ASP A 435 7.38 14.63 30.12
CA ASP A 435 7.20 14.41 28.69
C ASP A 435 6.73 15.70 28.02
N ILE A 436 7.43 16.08 26.95
CA ILE A 436 7.15 17.30 26.19
C ILE A 436 6.07 17.11 25.14
N THR A 437 5.69 15.87 24.83
CA THR A 437 4.68 15.59 23.82
C THR A 437 3.30 16.03 24.32
N PRO A 438 2.64 16.99 23.64
CA PRO A 438 1.31 17.41 24.03
C PRO A 438 0.29 16.36 23.59
N TYR A 439 -0.74 16.17 24.42
CA TYR A 439 -1.90 15.35 24.10
C TYR A 439 -3.16 16.14 24.38
N ASP A 440 -4.19 15.95 23.57
CA ASP A 440 -5.50 16.54 23.80
C ASP A 440 -6.38 15.56 24.59
N CYS A 441 -7.06 16.08 25.60
CA CYS A 441 -8.03 15.36 26.42
C CYS A 441 -9.39 15.17 25.76
N ARG A 442 -9.61 15.83 24.62
CA ARG A 442 -10.80 15.65 23.78
C ARG A 442 -10.53 14.79 22.56
N ALA A 443 -9.28 14.60 22.17
CA ALA A 443 -8.95 13.75 21.04
C ALA A 443 -9.33 12.29 21.33
N GLY A 444 -9.87 11.60 20.35
CA GLY A 444 -10.17 10.17 20.41
C GLY A 444 -8.92 9.29 20.36
N ASP A 445 -7.84 9.69 21.03
CA ASP A 445 -6.54 9.03 20.97
C ASP A 445 -6.60 7.65 21.63
N VAL A 446 -5.91 6.68 21.02
CA VAL A 446 -5.83 5.32 21.56
C VAL A 446 -4.41 4.99 21.98
N PHE A 447 -4.21 4.58 23.22
CA PHE A 447 -2.93 4.06 23.71
C PHE A 447 -3.03 2.55 23.82
N VAL A 448 -2.31 1.81 22.98
CA VAL A 448 -2.48 0.35 22.84
C VAL A 448 -1.18 -0.42 23.07
N GLN A 449 -1.29 -1.57 23.73
CA GLN A 449 -0.20 -2.53 23.94
C GLN A 449 -0.76 -3.92 24.29
N GLY A 450 0.11 -4.93 24.32
CA GLY A 450 -0.16 -6.25 24.89
C GLY A 450 -0.19 -7.37 23.85
N THR A 451 -0.89 -8.45 24.19
CA THR A 451 -0.93 -9.67 23.38
C THR A 451 -2.34 -9.93 22.91
N LEU A 452 -2.57 -9.99 21.60
CA LEU A 452 -3.88 -10.30 21.01
C LEU A 452 -4.06 -11.82 20.83
N LYS A 453 -5.18 -12.34 21.32
CA LYS A 453 -5.73 -13.64 20.94
C LYS A 453 -7.12 -13.45 20.32
N GLY A 454 -7.28 -13.80 19.05
CA GLY A 454 -8.48 -13.55 18.26
C GLY A 454 -8.29 -12.50 17.17
N GLN A 455 -9.41 -11.98 16.66
CA GLN A 455 -9.43 -11.02 15.55
C GLN A 455 -10.00 -9.70 16.03
N LEU A 456 -9.27 -8.60 15.79
CA LEU A 456 -9.65 -7.28 16.29
C LEU A 456 -9.22 -6.18 15.33
N THR A 457 -10.04 -5.15 15.20
CA THR A 457 -9.67 -3.87 14.59
C THR A 457 -9.90 -2.76 15.60
N ILE A 458 -8.85 -2.02 15.90
CA ILE A 458 -8.88 -0.83 16.75
C ILE A 458 -8.75 0.39 15.82
N ALA A 459 -9.76 1.25 15.85
CA ALA A 459 -9.80 2.47 15.07
C ALA A 459 -9.97 3.71 15.96
N SER A 460 -9.47 4.84 15.46
CA SER A 460 -9.48 6.12 16.18
C SER A 460 -9.88 7.26 15.25
N ALA A 461 -10.70 8.18 15.76
CA ALA A 461 -11.00 9.46 15.11
C ALA A 461 -9.81 10.42 15.08
N ASN A 462 -8.76 10.16 15.86
CA ASN A 462 -7.51 10.93 15.88
C ASN A 462 -6.30 9.98 15.79
N ASP A 463 -5.43 9.91 16.80
CA ASP A 463 -4.18 9.15 16.74
C ASP A 463 -4.26 7.80 17.48
N ILE A 464 -3.51 6.80 17.02
CA ILE A 464 -3.21 5.56 17.76
C ILE A 464 -1.73 5.60 18.17
N ILE A 465 -1.46 5.40 19.45
CA ILE A 465 -0.13 5.39 20.06
C ILE A 465 0.14 3.98 20.59
N VAL A 466 1.10 3.27 20.00
CA VAL A 466 1.55 1.95 20.46
C VAL A 466 2.57 2.17 21.59
N THR A 467 2.20 1.80 22.82
CA THR A 467 2.97 2.15 24.02
C THR A 467 4.01 1.11 24.44
N ASP A 468 3.80 -0.14 24.04
CA ASP A 468 4.70 -1.27 24.28
C ASP A 468 4.41 -2.34 23.22
N ASP A 469 5.08 -3.50 23.29
CA ASP A 469 4.88 -4.62 22.38
C ASP A 469 3.40 -4.92 22.15
N LEU A 470 3.04 -5.09 20.88
CA LEU A 470 1.69 -5.37 20.42
C LEU A 470 1.73 -6.59 19.50
N VAL A 471 1.69 -7.76 20.10
CA VAL A 471 2.01 -9.04 19.45
C VAL A 471 0.82 -9.99 19.40
N TYR A 472 0.86 -10.97 18.50
CA TYR A 472 -0.09 -12.09 18.55
C TYR A 472 0.26 -13.08 19.67
N HIS A 473 -0.76 -13.74 20.21
CA HIS A 473 -0.59 -14.77 21.24
C HIS A 473 0.27 -15.93 20.74
N GLN A 474 0.13 -16.27 19.46
CA GLN A 474 1.05 -17.17 18.77
C GLN A 474 1.96 -16.39 17.84
N GLN A 475 3.26 -16.69 17.92
CA GLN A 475 4.26 -16.04 17.09
C GLN A 475 3.98 -16.29 15.59
N VAL A 476 3.77 -15.20 14.84
CA VAL A 476 3.53 -15.26 13.39
C VAL A 476 4.82 -15.43 12.60
N TRP A 477 5.93 -14.86 13.04
CA TRP A 477 7.21 -14.92 12.33
C TRP A 477 8.24 -15.74 13.12
N ASN A 478 8.70 -16.84 12.54
CA ASN A 478 9.68 -17.74 13.19
C ASN A 478 11.15 -17.38 12.90
N GLY A 479 11.42 -16.21 12.29
CA GLY A 479 12.75 -15.82 11.82
C GLY A 479 13.03 -16.14 10.35
N SER A 480 12.19 -16.94 9.68
CA SER A 480 12.39 -17.35 8.28
C SER A 480 11.12 -17.36 7.44
N SER A 481 9.97 -17.70 8.02
CA SER A 481 8.69 -17.80 7.32
C SER A 481 7.52 -17.37 8.21
N ILE A 482 6.40 -17.04 7.56
CA ILE A 482 5.12 -16.79 8.24
C ILE A 482 4.49 -18.11 8.65
N ASN A 483 4.08 -18.21 9.92
CA ASN A 483 3.32 -19.32 10.46
C ASN A 483 1.83 -19.16 10.05
N THR A 484 1.42 -19.90 9.03
CA THR A 484 0.06 -19.84 8.47
C THR A 484 -1.02 -20.46 9.36
N SER A 485 -0.64 -21.15 10.45
CA SER A 485 -1.59 -21.74 11.42
C SER A 485 -2.07 -20.74 12.47
N VAL A 486 -1.41 -19.60 12.63
CA VAL A 486 -1.86 -18.55 13.56
C VAL A 486 -3.18 -17.98 13.05
N THR A 487 -4.15 -17.80 13.95
CA THR A 487 -5.49 -17.28 13.66
C THR A 487 -5.71 -15.86 14.17
N ASP A 488 -4.75 -15.34 14.93
CA ASP A 488 -4.78 -14.00 15.49
C ASP A 488 -4.48 -12.97 14.39
N VAL A 489 -5.29 -11.90 14.33
CA VAL A 489 -5.11 -10.79 13.38
C VAL A 489 -5.56 -9.46 14.00
N LEU A 490 -4.71 -8.44 13.88
CA LEU A 490 -4.97 -7.09 14.41
C LEU A 490 -4.95 -6.07 13.28
N GLY A 491 -5.96 -5.20 13.24
CA GLY A 491 -5.99 -3.98 12.45
C GLY A 491 -5.86 -2.76 13.34
N LEU A 492 -4.98 -1.82 12.99
CA LEU A 492 -4.91 -0.49 13.59
C LEU A 492 -5.30 0.53 12.52
N VAL A 493 -6.34 1.33 12.74
CA VAL A 493 -6.82 2.31 11.75
C VAL A 493 -7.03 3.68 12.38
N ALA A 494 -6.05 4.55 12.26
CA ALA A 494 -6.14 5.94 12.74
C ALA A 494 -6.58 6.88 11.61
N GLN A 495 -7.50 7.80 11.90
CA GLN A 495 -7.77 8.92 10.99
C GLN A 495 -6.54 9.81 10.88
N GLY A 496 -5.92 10.14 12.02
CA GLY A 496 -4.67 10.88 12.12
C GLY A 496 -3.46 9.97 11.96
N PHE A 497 -2.62 9.90 12.98
CA PHE A 497 -1.39 9.13 13.00
C PHE A 497 -1.52 7.75 13.64
N VAL A 498 -0.67 6.83 13.20
CA VAL A 498 -0.25 5.74 14.08
C VAL A 498 1.18 6.04 14.53
N LYS A 499 1.40 6.20 15.83
CA LYS A 499 2.71 6.52 16.41
C LYS A 499 3.19 5.42 17.33
N THR A 500 4.50 5.17 17.38
CA THR A 500 5.07 4.44 18.52
C THR A 500 5.40 5.43 19.63
N TYR A 501 5.14 5.06 20.87
CA TYR A 501 5.38 5.90 22.03
C TYR A 501 6.88 6.11 22.25
N HIS A 502 7.29 7.37 22.36
CA HIS A 502 8.67 7.75 22.63
C HIS A 502 8.70 9.09 23.37
N PRO A 503 8.41 9.07 24.68
CA PRO A 503 8.46 10.26 25.52
C PRO A 503 9.90 10.73 25.72
N VAL A 504 10.09 12.04 25.59
CA VAL A 504 11.38 12.70 25.84
C VAL A 504 11.19 13.92 26.73
N ASN A 505 12.21 14.28 27.50
CA ASN A 505 12.21 15.50 28.28
C ASN A 505 12.59 16.74 27.45
N SER A 506 12.54 17.92 28.07
CA SER A 506 12.92 19.20 27.43
C SER A 506 14.38 19.25 26.96
N SER A 507 15.26 18.44 27.55
CA SER A 507 16.66 18.27 27.13
C SER A 507 16.83 17.29 25.97
N GLY A 508 15.74 16.66 25.48
CA GLY A 508 15.77 15.67 24.41
C GLY A 508 16.28 14.30 24.84
N SER A 509 16.27 13.98 26.13
CA SER A 509 16.62 12.65 26.64
C SER A 509 15.37 11.76 26.75
N ASN A 510 15.54 10.46 26.50
CA ASN A 510 14.48 9.46 26.66
C ASN A 510 13.98 9.42 28.11
N LEU A 511 12.66 9.37 28.26
CA LEU A 511 12.04 9.14 29.56
C LEU A 511 11.81 7.64 29.81
N THR A 512 11.33 7.30 31.00
CA THR A 512 10.94 5.93 31.36
C THR A 512 9.75 5.45 30.53
N ASN A 513 9.56 4.13 30.41
CA ASN A 513 8.48 3.48 29.66
C ASN A 513 8.58 3.60 28.12
N VAL A 514 9.76 3.90 27.59
CA VAL A 514 10.04 3.72 26.16
C VAL A 514 10.36 2.25 25.93
N ALA A 515 9.64 1.60 25.01
CA ALA A 515 9.94 0.24 24.60
C ALA A 515 11.28 0.19 23.84
N ASN A 516 12.08 -0.84 24.07
CA ASN A 516 13.26 -1.12 23.25
C ASN A 516 12.97 -2.37 22.43
N ASN A 517 13.44 -2.41 21.18
CA ASN A 517 13.18 -3.52 20.25
C ASN A 517 11.69 -3.86 20.05
N LEU A 518 10.86 -2.81 19.99
CA LEU A 518 9.40 -2.87 19.90
C LEU A 518 8.93 -3.76 18.74
N GLU A 519 8.01 -4.68 19.03
CA GLU A 519 7.37 -5.56 18.04
C GLU A 519 5.87 -5.24 17.89
N ILE A 520 5.43 -5.08 16.64
CA ILE A 520 4.03 -4.79 16.28
C ILE A 520 3.57 -5.79 15.23
N ASP A 521 2.66 -6.67 15.64
CA ASP A 521 1.97 -7.64 14.80
C ASP A 521 0.61 -7.09 14.38
N ALA A 522 0.56 -6.29 13.32
CA ALA A 522 -0.68 -5.66 12.87
C ALA A 522 -0.65 -5.22 11.40
N ALA A 523 -1.86 -5.12 10.84
CA ALA A 523 -2.11 -4.31 9.66
C ALA A 523 -2.39 -2.86 10.12
N ILE A 524 -1.51 -1.93 9.77
CA ILE A 524 -1.47 -0.56 10.29
C ILE A 524 -1.88 0.41 9.20
N LEU A 525 -2.94 1.19 9.41
CA LEU A 525 -3.43 2.20 8.49
C LEU A 525 -3.51 3.58 9.16
N SER A 526 -2.87 4.57 8.55
CA SER A 526 -3.01 5.99 8.85
C SER A 526 -3.63 6.71 7.65
N VAL A 527 -4.88 7.18 7.83
CA VAL A 527 -5.72 7.68 6.73
C VAL A 527 -5.25 9.05 6.23
N ASP A 528 -5.03 10.01 7.13
CA ASP A 528 -4.62 11.37 6.76
C ASP A 528 -3.13 11.62 6.91
N ASN A 529 -2.43 10.75 7.66
CA ASN A 529 -1.08 11.07 8.12
C ASN A 529 -0.07 9.94 7.91
N SER A 530 0.76 9.65 8.93
CA SER A 530 1.88 8.72 8.82
C SER A 530 1.87 7.65 9.91
N PHE A 531 2.55 6.53 9.64
CA PHE A 531 3.08 5.66 10.69
C PHE A 531 4.49 6.14 11.07
N THR A 532 4.68 6.66 12.28
CA THR A 532 5.92 7.35 12.69
C THR A 532 6.31 7.03 14.13
N VAL A 533 7.52 7.39 14.55
CA VAL A 533 7.91 7.35 15.96
C VAL A 533 7.76 8.76 16.54
N GLN A 534 7.16 8.89 17.72
CA GLN A 534 7.11 10.18 18.42
C GLN A 534 8.54 10.69 18.65
N ASN A 535 8.80 11.99 18.52
CA ASN A 535 10.13 12.55 18.82
C ASN A 535 11.32 11.84 18.14
N TYR A 536 11.15 11.22 16.96
CA TYR A 536 12.16 10.34 16.33
C TYR A 536 13.57 10.94 16.14
N THR A 537 13.70 12.27 16.17
CA THR A 537 14.98 13.00 16.08
C THR A 537 15.67 13.26 17.41
N ARG A 538 15.03 12.93 18.53
CA ARG A 538 15.51 13.21 19.88
C ARG A 538 15.73 11.93 20.66
N GLY A 539 16.70 11.95 21.55
CA GLY A 539 17.00 10.82 22.41
C GLY A 539 18.02 9.87 21.83
N ASN A 540 18.05 8.66 22.41
CA ASN A 540 19.02 7.63 22.06
C ASN A 540 18.38 6.54 21.20
N ASP A 541 19.23 5.63 20.70
CA ASP A 541 18.83 4.45 19.95
C ASP A 541 17.91 3.56 20.81
N LEU A 542 16.78 3.18 20.23
CA LEU A 542 15.75 2.33 20.83
C LEU A 542 15.82 0.88 20.32
N GLY A 543 16.82 0.57 19.49
CA GLY A 543 17.00 -0.74 18.88
C GLY A 543 16.14 -0.91 17.64
N THR A 544 15.48 -2.06 17.49
CA THR A 544 14.78 -2.42 16.24
C THR A 544 13.25 -2.35 16.39
N LEU A 545 12.59 -1.59 15.53
CA LEU A 545 11.15 -1.62 15.35
C LEU A 545 10.79 -2.73 14.37
N LYS A 546 10.22 -3.80 14.91
CA LYS A 546 9.77 -4.95 14.14
C LYS A 546 8.28 -4.79 13.82
N VAL A 547 7.96 -4.90 12.54
CA VAL A 547 6.56 -4.94 12.10
C VAL A 547 6.32 -6.26 11.38
N ARG A 548 5.37 -7.06 11.89
CA ARG A 548 4.88 -8.29 11.25
C ARG A 548 3.46 -8.05 10.78
N GLY A 549 3.29 -7.74 9.51
CA GLY A 549 1.99 -7.31 9.01
C GLY A 549 2.11 -6.41 7.78
N GLY A 550 1.53 -5.22 7.86
CA GLY A 550 1.59 -4.23 6.78
C GLY A 550 1.41 -2.81 7.28
N ILE A 551 2.08 -1.86 6.63
CA ILE A 551 2.07 -0.43 6.94
C ILE A 551 1.46 0.31 5.77
N TYR A 552 0.36 1.02 6.00
CA TYR A 552 -0.37 1.77 5.00
C TYR A 552 -0.55 3.19 5.51
N GLN A 553 -0.02 4.16 4.78
CA GLN A 553 0.05 5.53 5.27
C GLN A 553 -0.13 6.55 4.16
N ARG A 554 -0.71 7.70 4.46
CA ARG A 554 -0.83 8.77 3.46
C ARG A 554 0.50 9.43 3.18
N HIS A 555 1.27 9.64 4.24
CA HIS A 555 2.60 10.22 4.20
C HIS A 555 3.57 9.24 4.81
N ARG A 556 4.78 9.18 4.27
CA ARG A 556 5.83 8.36 4.86
C ARG A 556 6.27 8.93 6.20
N GLY A 557 6.17 8.12 7.25
CA GLY A 557 6.66 8.50 8.58
C GLY A 557 8.09 8.03 8.84
N PRO A 558 8.95 8.90 9.40
CA PRO A 558 10.27 8.50 9.87
C PRO A 558 10.17 7.76 11.22
N VAL A 559 10.97 6.71 11.38
CA VAL A 559 11.01 5.92 12.63
C VAL A 559 12.33 6.06 13.38
N GLY A 560 13.28 6.79 12.81
CA GLY A 560 14.59 7.01 13.41
C GLY A 560 15.47 7.82 12.49
N THR A 561 16.67 8.11 12.97
CA THR A 561 17.69 8.87 12.25
C THR A 561 18.94 8.02 12.07
N SER A 562 19.72 8.32 11.03
CA SER A 562 21.05 7.71 10.84
C SER A 562 22.06 8.12 11.93
N GLY A 563 21.70 9.05 12.82
CA GLY A 563 22.51 9.55 13.94
C GLY A 563 22.29 8.83 15.27
N GLY A 564 21.45 7.77 15.31
CA GLY A 564 21.27 6.93 16.49
C GLY A 564 20.15 7.37 17.44
N SER A 565 19.09 8.00 16.91
CA SER A 565 17.84 8.27 17.65
C SER A 565 16.67 7.55 16.97
N GLY A 566 15.74 7.00 17.76
CA GLY A 566 14.60 6.22 17.28
C GLY A 566 14.97 4.76 17.05
N TYR A 567 14.35 4.12 16.06
CA TYR A 567 14.50 2.69 15.78
C TYR A 567 15.10 2.40 14.40
N LEU A 568 15.81 1.28 14.30
CA LEU A 568 16.11 0.57 13.06
C LEU A 568 14.88 -0.23 12.59
N LYS A 569 14.73 -0.42 11.28
CA LYS A 569 13.54 -1.06 10.69
C LYS A 569 13.75 -2.55 10.49
N ASP A 570 12.78 -3.37 10.90
CA ASP A 570 12.65 -4.77 10.52
C ASP A 570 11.20 -5.08 10.12
N TYR A 571 10.90 -4.92 8.82
CA TYR A 571 9.54 -5.04 8.30
C TYR A 571 9.39 -6.35 7.53
N VAL A 572 8.46 -7.19 8.00
CA VAL A 572 8.15 -8.49 7.41
C VAL A 572 6.67 -8.60 7.13
N TYR A 573 6.35 -8.93 5.89
CA TYR A 573 4.98 -9.08 5.43
C TYR A 573 4.31 -10.31 6.03
N ASP A 574 3.13 -10.11 6.64
CA ASP A 574 2.25 -11.22 6.99
C ASP A 574 1.36 -11.59 5.80
N SER A 575 1.75 -12.64 5.08
CA SER A 575 1.01 -13.12 3.91
C SER A 575 -0.40 -13.59 4.20
N ARG A 576 -0.75 -13.86 5.47
CA ARG A 576 -2.10 -14.27 5.86
C ARG A 576 -3.11 -13.13 5.70
N LEU A 577 -2.69 -11.87 5.69
CA LEU A 577 -3.60 -10.71 5.56
C LEU A 577 -4.40 -10.73 4.24
N MET A 578 -3.92 -11.44 3.21
CA MET A 578 -4.65 -11.67 1.95
C MET A 578 -5.81 -12.67 2.06
N SER A 579 -5.84 -13.53 3.07
CA SER A 579 -6.94 -14.49 3.27
C SER A 579 -7.67 -14.28 4.59
N MET A 580 -7.07 -13.54 5.51
CA MET A 580 -7.58 -13.24 6.85
C MET A 580 -7.37 -11.74 7.12
N PRO A 581 -8.16 -10.86 6.49
CA PRO A 581 -8.11 -9.43 6.78
C PRO A 581 -8.62 -9.15 8.20
N PRO A 582 -8.11 -8.12 8.90
CA PRO A 582 -8.72 -7.66 10.13
C PRO A 582 -10.20 -7.31 9.91
N PRO A 583 -11.09 -7.53 10.91
CA PRO A 583 -12.51 -7.22 10.78
C PRO A 583 -12.74 -5.76 10.37
N PHE A 584 -13.56 -5.51 9.34
CA PHE A 584 -13.91 -4.16 8.87
C PHE A 584 -12.72 -3.27 8.48
N PHE A 585 -11.57 -3.85 8.11
CA PHE A 585 -10.42 -3.07 7.65
C PHE A 585 -10.74 -2.29 6.38
N LEU A 586 -10.19 -1.07 6.24
CA LEU A 586 -10.49 -0.23 5.08
C LEU A 586 -9.80 -0.75 3.82
N GLU A 587 -10.48 -0.56 2.69
CA GLU A 587 -9.96 -0.86 1.36
C GLU A 587 -9.70 0.43 0.57
N PRO A 588 -8.83 0.40 -0.45
CA PRO A 588 -8.61 1.54 -1.32
C PRO A 588 -9.89 1.89 -2.11
N THR A 589 -10.11 3.18 -2.38
CA THR A 589 -11.34 3.66 -3.04
C THR A 589 -11.39 3.39 -4.54
N THR A 590 -10.23 3.27 -5.20
CA THR A 590 -10.11 3.11 -6.66
C THR A 590 -9.49 1.77 -7.09
N ALA A 591 -9.37 0.82 -6.16
CA ALA A 591 -8.77 -0.47 -6.44
C ALA A 591 -9.57 -1.28 -7.48
N PRO A 592 -8.93 -1.77 -8.55
CA PRO A 592 -9.59 -2.70 -9.47
C PRO A 592 -9.80 -4.06 -8.79
N TRP A 593 -10.87 -4.73 -9.20
CA TRP A 593 -11.10 -6.14 -9.00
C TRP A 593 -10.14 -6.96 -9.86
N GLY A 594 -9.58 -8.01 -9.25
CA GLY A 594 -8.74 -8.99 -9.91
C GLY A 594 -9.14 -10.42 -9.53
N VAL A 595 -8.64 -11.39 -10.29
CA VAL A 595 -8.81 -12.81 -10.01
C VAL A 595 -7.72 -13.26 -9.03
N VAL A 596 -8.11 -13.83 -7.89
CA VAL A 596 -7.20 -14.32 -6.84
C VAL A 596 -7.04 -15.84 -6.84
N GLY A 597 -7.98 -16.58 -7.43
CA GLY A 597 -7.91 -18.04 -7.47
C GLY A 597 -8.79 -18.65 -8.55
N PHE A 598 -8.34 -19.79 -9.07
CA PHE A 598 -9.10 -20.64 -9.99
C PHE A 598 -9.35 -22.00 -9.34
N SER A 599 -10.55 -22.53 -9.52
CA SER A 599 -10.87 -23.93 -9.29
C SER A 599 -11.67 -24.43 -10.48
N GLU A 600 -11.21 -25.52 -11.10
CA GLU A 600 -11.88 -26.16 -12.23
C GLU A 600 -12.88 -27.23 -11.75
#